data_AF-A0A2M7DJ17-F1
#
_entry.id   AF-A0A2M7DJ17-F1
#
_cell.length_a   1.000
_cell.length_b   1.000
_cell.length_c   1.000
_cell.angle_alpha   90.00
_cell.angle_beta   90.00
_cell.angle_gamma   90.00
#
_symmetry.space_group_name_H-M   'P 1'
#
loop_
_entity.id
_entity.type
_entity.pdbx_description
1 polymer ?
#
loop_
_entity_poly.entity_id
_entity_poly.type
_entity_poly.pdbx_seq_one_letter_code
_entity_poly.pdbx_strand_id
1 'polypeptide(L)'
;MPTQQEKTIALVSYLTFIGLIIAYFMNKDVRSAYATYHIKTMFGLVILLFISVVTQAEIHLLAGEVILLISFILWAIALFHAMQGKKVVFPYFSEKFQEWFTFLD
;
A
#
# COMPACT_ATOMS: atom_id res chain seq x y z
N MET A 1 -12.97 13.40 -8.51
CA MET A 1 -11.75 12.72 -8.99
C MET A 1 -10.56 13.38 -8.30
N PRO A 2 -9.49 12.63 -7.96
CA PRO A 2 -8.33 13.22 -7.30
C PRO A 2 -7.61 14.20 -8.24
N THR A 3 -7.04 15.26 -7.67
CA THR A 3 -6.18 16.21 -8.36
C THR A 3 -4.87 15.53 -8.80
N GLN A 4 -4.11 16.19 -9.67
CA GLN A 4 -2.82 15.66 -10.11
C GLN A 4 -1.82 15.53 -8.94
N GLN A 5 -1.83 16.48 -7.99
CA GLN A 5 -0.98 16.42 -6.81
C GLN A 5 -1.31 15.22 -5.92
N GLU A 6 -2.60 14.95 -5.70
CA GLU A 6 -3.05 13.79 -4.91
C GLU A 6 -2.66 12.46 -5.57
N LYS A 7 -2.76 12.38 -6.90
CA LYS A 7 -2.29 11.23 -7.67
C LYS A 7 -0.79 11.05 -7.57
N THR A 8 -0.01 12.13 -7.65
CA THR A 8 1.44 12.06 -7.47
C THR A 8 1.80 11.48 -6.11
N ILE A 9 1.17 11.95 -5.02
CA ILE A 9 1.43 11.42 -3.68
C ILE A 9 1.07 9.93 -3.59
N ALA A 10 -0.08 9.53 -4.14
CA ALA A 10 -0.48 8.12 -4.17
C ALA A 10 0.53 7.25 -4.93
N LEU A 11 1.01 7.69 -6.10
CA LEU A 11 2.00 6.95 -6.89
C LEU A 11 3.36 6.88 -6.19
N VAL A 12 3.80 7.96 -5.56
CA VAL A 12 5.05 8.00 -4.77
C VAL A 12 5.01 6.96 -3.65
N SER A 13 3.84 6.73 -3.04
CA SER A 13 3.71 5.75 -1.97
C SER A 13 4.13 4.34 -2.41
N TYR A 14 3.93 3.98 -3.68
CA TYR A 14 4.18 2.63 -4.21
C TYR A 14 5.60 2.36 -4.71
N LEU A 15 6.51 3.35 -4.71
CA LEU A 15 7.86 3.16 -5.27
C LEU A 15 8.69 2.14 -4.49
N THR A 16 8.84 2.37 -3.19
CA THR A 16 9.54 1.51 -2.22
C THR A 16 9.04 1.87 -0.82
N PHE A 17 9.58 1.24 0.23
CA PHE A 17 9.36 1.69 1.61
C PHE A 17 9.78 3.17 1.83
N ILE A 18 10.81 3.64 1.12
CA ILE A 18 11.22 5.06 1.18
C ILE A 18 10.14 5.94 0.54
N GLY A 19 9.61 5.52 -0.61
CA GLY A 19 8.50 6.21 -1.29
C GLY A 19 7.26 6.33 -0.40
N LEU A 20 6.94 5.28 0.36
CA LEU A 20 5.85 5.30 1.34
C LEU A 20 6.02 6.38 2.41
N ILE A 21 7.22 6.46 3.01
CA ILE A 21 7.53 7.49 4.03
C ILE A 21 7.40 8.89 3.43
N ILE A 22 7.97 9.11 2.24
CA ILE A 22 7.90 10.40 1.54
C ILE A 22 6.44 10.77 1.27
N ALA A 23 5.64 9.86 0.73
CA ALA A 23 4.23 10.10 0.44
C ALA A 23 3.42 10.45 1.70
N TYR A 24 3.71 9.79 2.83
CA TYR A 24 3.07 10.11 4.10
C TYR A 24 3.35 11.57 4.52
N PHE A 25 4.60 12.02 4.46
CA PHE A 25 4.94 13.40 4.79
C PHE A 25 4.37 14.40 3.78
N MET A 26 4.42 14.12 2.48
CA MET A 26 3.77 14.96 1.46
C MET A 26 2.27 15.12 1.71
N ASN A 27 1.61 14.07 2.19
CA ASN A 27 0.17 14.10 2.43
C ASN A 27 -0.22 14.83 3.72
N LYS A 28 0.71 15.10 4.65
CA LYS A 28 0.40 15.92 5.84
C LYS A 28 0.03 17.35 5.49
N ASP A 29 0.63 17.88 4.43
CA ASP A 29 0.34 19.22 3.92
C ASP A 29 -0.94 19.23 3.06
N VAL A 30 -1.11 18.23 2.19
CA VAL A 30 -2.24 18.16 1.23
C VAL A 30 -3.52 17.62 1.87
N ARG A 31 -3.41 16.72 2.85
CA ARG A 31 -4.51 16.05 3.57
C ARG A 31 -5.52 15.37 2.63
N SER A 32 -5.01 14.67 1.63
CA SER A 32 -5.84 13.99 0.65
C SER A 32 -6.35 12.65 1.15
N ALA A 33 -7.67 12.50 1.25
CA ALA A 33 -8.29 11.21 1.54
C ALA A 33 -8.02 10.14 0.46
N TYR A 34 -7.72 10.56 -0.77
CA TYR A 34 -7.32 9.65 -1.84
C TYR A 34 -5.88 9.15 -1.63
N ALA A 35 -4.95 10.05 -1.35
CA ALA A 35 -3.56 9.65 -1.10
C ALA A 35 -3.43 8.85 0.21
N THR A 36 -4.12 9.26 1.29
CA THR A 36 -4.19 8.51 2.56
C THR A 36 -4.59 7.06 2.32
N TYR A 37 -5.59 6.83 1.47
CA TYR A 37 -6.05 5.47 1.16
C TYR A 37 -4.94 4.61 0.55
N HIS A 38 -4.18 5.15 -0.42
CA HIS A 38 -3.08 4.44 -1.07
C HIS A 38 -1.86 4.28 -0.14
N ILE A 39 -1.58 5.27 0.71
CA ILE A 39 -0.55 5.19 1.75
C ILE A 39 -0.86 4.05 2.74
N LYS A 40 -2.08 3.99 3.28
CA LYS A 40 -2.52 2.90 4.17
C LYS A 40 -2.46 1.54 3.47
N THR A 41 -2.85 1.49 2.19
CA THR A 41 -2.79 0.26 1.39
C THR A 41 -1.36 -0.24 1.23
N MET A 42 -0.43 0.65 0.86
CA MET A 42 0.97 0.29 0.69
C MET A 42 1.64 -0.06 2.02
N PHE A 43 1.27 0.60 3.12
CA PHE A 43 1.74 0.22 4.44
C PHE A 43 1.34 -1.23 4.79
N GLY A 44 0.09 -1.63 4.51
CA GLY A 44 -0.34 -3.01 4.68
C GLY A 44 0.43 -4.01 3.80
N LEU A 45 0.76 -3.63 2.56
CA LEU A 45 1.57 -4.46 1.65
C LEU A 45 3.02 -4.62 2.16
N VAL A 46 3.60 -3.61 2.78
CA VAL A 46 4.92 -3.70 3.42
C VAL A 46 4.89 -4.69 4.59
N ILE A 47 3.82 -4.71 5.39
CA ILE A 47 3.66 -5.71 6.44
C ILE A 47 3.58 -7.12 5.84
N LEU A 48 2.81 -7.32 4.77
CA LEU A 48 2.72 -8.61 4.09
C LEU A 48 4.07 -9.06 3.52
N LEU A 49 4.88 -8.14 3.01
CA LEU A 49 6.25 -8.43 2.59
C LEU A 49 7.10 -8.94 3.75
N PHE A 50 7.05 -8.30 4.93
CA PHE A 50 7.77 -8.78 6.10
C PHE A 50 7.28 -10.16 6.57
N ILE A 51 5.96 -10.39 6.57
CA ILE A 51 5.38 -11.70 6.88
C ILE A 51 5.91 -12.76 5.92
N SER A 52 5.98 -12.46 4.62
CA SER A 52 6.55 -13.37 3.62
C SER A 52 8.01 -13.72 3.92
N VAL A 53 8.86 -12.72 4.17
CA VAL A 53 10.29 -12.93 4.45
C VAL A 53 10.51 -13.77 5.71
N VAL A 54 9.80 -13.46 6.80
CA VAL A 54 9.89 -14.23 8.05
C VAL A 54 9.36 -15.66 7.85
N THR A 55 8.25 -15.83 7.13
CA THR A 55 7.70 -17.17 6.84
C THR A 55 8.68 -17.99 6.02
N GLN A 56 9.35 -17.39 5.04
CA GLN A 56 10.33 -18.05 4.20
C GLN A 56 11.55 -18.52 5.02
N ALA A 57 12.04 -17.68 5.92
CA ALA A 57 13.24 -17.95 6.71
C ALA A 57 13.00 -18.94 7.87
N GLU A 58 11.89 -18.79 8.59
CA GLU A 58 11.69 -19.43 9.90
C GLU A 58 10.59 -20.50 9.93
N ILE A 59 9.69 -20.52 8.93
CA ILE A 59 8.49 -21.37 8.96
C ILE A 59 8.52 -22.39 7.82
N HIS A 60 8.40 -21.92 6.57
CA HIS A 60 8.36 -22.76 5.38
C HIS A 60 8.64 -21.94 4.12
N LEU A 61 9.73 -22.30 3.42
CA LEU A 61 10.21 -21.62 2.20
C LEU A 61 9.09 -21.36 1.18
N LEU A 62 8.41 -22.42 0.73
CA LEU A 62 7.36 -22.29 -0.30
C LEU A 62 6.17 -21.44 0.16
N ALA A 63 5.83 -21.45 1.45
CA ALA A 63 4.71 -20.66 1.95
C ALA A 63 5.07 -19.16 1.92
N GLY A 64 6.31 -18.83 2.31
CA GLY A 64 6.85 -17.48 2.19
C GLY A 64 6.86 -16.99 0.74
N GLU A 65 7.29 -17.81 -0.22
CA GLU A 65 7.29 -17.48 -1.66
C GLU A 65 5.87 -17.23 -2.21
N VAL A 66 4.89 -18.04 -1.79
CA VAL A 66 3.48 -17.85 -2.18
C VAL A 66 2.95 -16.51 -1.63
N ILE A 67 3.24 -16.18 -0.37
CA ILE A 67 2.83 -14.89 0.22
C ILE A 67 3.51 -13.73 -0.51
N LEU A 68 4.79 -13.88 -0.89
CA LEU A 68 5.52 -12.86 -1.66
C LEU A 68 4.82 -12.59 -3.00
N LEU A 69 4.49 -13.66 -3.72
CA LEU A 69 3.83 -13.56 -5.03
C LEU A 69 2.46 -12.90 -4.92
N ILE A 70 1.65 -13.29 -3.93
CA ILE A 70 0.34 -12.66 -3.67
C ILE A 70 0.53 -11.17 -3.36
N SER A 71 1.49 -10.83 -2.48
CA SER A 71 1.76 -9.44 -2.11
C SER A 71 2.17 -8.59 -3.31
N PHE A 72 2.99 -9.13 -4.20
CA PHE A 72 3.41 -8.47 -5.44
C PHE A 72 2.24 -8.24 -6.40
N ILE A 73 1.35 -9.23 -6.56
CA ILE A 73 0.13 -9.07 -7.38
C ILE A 73 -0.77 -7.97 -6.82
N LEU A 74 -0.99 -7.97 -5.49
CA LEU A 74 -1.81 -6.93 -4.83
C LEU A 74 -1.19 -5.54 -4.98
N TRP A 75 0.13 -5.43 -4.86
CA TRP A 75 0.87 -4.19 -5.11
C TRP A 75 0.65 -3.68 -6.54
N ALA A 76 0.81 -4.55 -7.54
CA ALA A 76 0.63 -4.18 -8.95
C ALA A 76 -0.81 -3.70 -9.24
N ILE A 77 -1.81 -4.41 -8.70
CA ILE A 77 -3.23 -4.01 -8.82
C ILE A 77 -3.46 -2.66 -8.15
N ALA A 78 -2.90 -2.44 -6.96
CA ALA A 78 -3.08 -1.20 -6.21
C ALA A 78 -2.46 0.00 -6.93
N LEU A 79 -1.24 -0.18 -7.46
CA LEU A 79 -0.55 0.81 -8.30
C LEU A 79 -1.36 1.12 -9.57
N PHE A 80 -1.91 0.10 -10.22
CA PHE A 80 -2.74 0.29 -11.41
C PHE A 80 -3.98 1.15 -11.14
N HIS A 81 -4.69 0.89 -10.04
CA HIS A 81 -5.82 1.72 -9.63
C HIS A 81 -5.38 3.15 -9.29
N ALA A 82 -4.21 3.32 -8.67
CA ALA A 82 -3.64 4.62 -8.38
C ALA A 82 -3.41 5.45 -9.66
N MET A 83 -2.85 4.84 -10.71
CA MET A 83 -2.67 5.48 -12.02
C MET A 83 -4.01 5.93 -12.64
N GLN A 84 -5.10 5.20 -12.39
CA GLN A 84 -6.43 5.55 -12.86
C GLN A 84 -7.14 6.59 -11.98
N GLY A 85 -6.55 7.05 -10.88
CA GLY A 85 -7.22 7.93 -9.93
C GLY A 85 -8.37 7.24 -9.17
N LYS A 86 -8.32 5.92 -9.05
CA LYS A 86 -9.34 5.11 -8.37
C LYS A 86 -8.76 4.53 -7.09
N LYS A 87 -9.60 4.40 -6.07
CA LYS A 87 -9.28 3.57 -4.91
C LYS A 87 -9.30 2.10 -5.33
N VAL A 88 -8.57 1.27 -4.61
CA VAL A 88 -8.54 -0.16 -4.86
C VAL A 88 -9.84 -0.79 -4.33
N VAL A 89 -10.30 -1.86 -4.95
CA VAL A 89 -11.43 -2.64 -4.44
C VAL A 89 -10.90 -4.02 -4.11
N PHE A 90 -10.18 -4.14 -2.99
CA PHE A 90 -10.00 -5.45 -2.35
C PHE A 90 -11.07 -5.54 -1.26
N PRO A 91 -12.14 -6.34 -1.46
CA PRO A 91 -13.34 -6.28 -0.60
C PRO A 91 -13.10 -6.56 0.88
N TYR A 92 -11.93 -7.07 1.27
CA TYR A 92 -11.63 -7.40 2.65
C TYR A 92 -10.41 -6.66 3.20
N PHE A 93 -9.23 -6.87 2.63
CA PHE A 93 -7.98 -6.32 3.19
C PHE A 93 -7.89 -4.79 3.11
N SER A 94 -8.36 -4.20 2.00
CA SER A 94 -8.19 -2.75 1.82
C SER A 94 -9.03 -1.94 2.79
N GLU A 95 -10.25 -2.39 3.09
CA GLU A 95 -11.13 -1.80 4.10
C GLU A 95 -10.53 -1.94 5.50
N LYS A 96 -10.01 -3.12 5.84
CA LYS A 96 -9.32 -3.34 7.11
C LYS A 96 -8.08 -2.48 7.29
N PHE A 97 -7.30 -2.24 6.24
CA PHE A 97 -6.17 -1.31 6.32
C PHE A 97 -6.62 0.13 6.61
N GLN A 98 -7.80 0.55 6.11
CA GLN A 98 -8.33 1.88 6.45
C GLN A 98 -8.74 1.97 7.92
N GLU A 99 -9.34 0.91 8.46
CA GLU A 99 -9.75 0.81 9.86
C GLU A 99 -8.57 0.69 10.84
N TRP A 100 -7.54 -0.09 10.50
CA TRP A 100 -6.44 -0.40 11.41
C TRP A 100 -5.37 0.69 11.47
N PHE A 101 -5.08 1.34 10.35
CA PHE A 101 -3.94 2.26 10.24
C PHE A 101 -4.35 3.73 10.39
N THR A 102 -5.22 4.05 11.35
CA THR A 102 -5.72 5.43 11.59
C THR A 102 -4.63 6.42 12.00
N PHE A 103 -3.48 5.95 12.48
CA PHE A 103 -2.33 6.81 12.75
C PHE A 103 -1.66 7.38 11.47
N LEU A 104 -2.04 6.89 10.29
CA LEU A 104 -1.58 7.38 8.98
C LEU A 104 -2.52 8.41 8.35
N ASP A 105 -3.55 8.85 9.07
CA ASP A 105 -4.45 9.92 8.61
C ASP A 105 -3.76 11.30 8.56
#